data_AF-A0A7C6PU91-F1
#
_entry.id   AF-A0A7C6PU91-F1
#
_cell.length_a   1.000
_cell.length_b   1.000
_cell.length_c   1.000
_cell.angle_alpha   90.00
_cell.angle_beta   90.00
_cell.angle_gamma   90.00
#
_symmetry.space_group_name_H-M   'P 1'
#
loop_
_entity.id
_entity.type
_entity.pdbx_description
1 polymer ?
#
loop_
_entity_poly.entity_id
_entity_poly.type
_entity_poly.pdbx_seq_one_letter_code
_entity_poly.pdbx_strand_id
1 'polypeptide(L)' 'MDVLQNDKQAEDFLTLHPAERRLIEYIRRIRYGTIVNLKIQDGLPVLAEEVLKKVKFV' A
#
# COMPACT_ATOMS: atom_id res chain seq x y z
N MET A 1 -0.33 20.14 -30.64
CA MET A 1 -1.18 18.98 -30.30
C MET A 1 -0.23 17.80 -30.12
N ASP A 2 0.30 17.64 -28.91
CA ASP A 2 1.15 16.50 -28.58
C ASP A 2 0.69 15.98 -27.22
N VAL A 3 -0.32 15.12 -27.27
CA VAL A 3 -0.95 14.50 -26.09
C VAL A 3 -1.02 12.99 -26.29
N LEU A 4 0.09 12.33 -26.60
CA LEU A 4 0.13 10.87 -26.78
C LEU A 4 1.43 10.23 -26.25
N GLN A 5 1.90 10.64 -25.07
CA GLN A 5 3.01 9.97 -24.37
C GLN A 5 2.68 9.64 -22.90
N ASN A 6 1.42 9.31 -22.57
CA ASN A 6 1.04 9.04 -21.17
C ASN A 6 0.48 7.62 -20.90
N ASP A 7 0.29 6.77 -21.91
CA ASP A 7 -0.35 5.46 -21.69
C ASP A 7 0.64 4.32 -21.36
N LYS A 8 1.91 4.42 -21.78
CA LYS A 8 2.90 3.35 -21.53
C LYS A 8 3.37 3.25 -20.09
N GLN A 9 3.20 4.29 -19.28
CA GLN A 9 3.51 4.21 -17.84
C GLN A 9 2.37 3.57 -17.05
N ALA A 10 1.16 3.41 -17.60
CA ALA A 10 0.04 2.85 -16.86
C ALA A 10 0.07 1.31 -16.82
N GLU A 11 0.64 0.65 -17.83
CA GLU A 11 0.58 -0.80 -17.96
C GLU A 11 1.53 -1.56 -17.03
N ASP A 12 2.74 -1.05 -16.76
CA ASP A 12 3.69 -1.69 -15.83
C ASP A 12 3.23 -1.60 -14.35
N PHE A 13 2.42 -0.61 -14.00
CA PHE A 13 1.83 -0.48 -12.66
C PHE A 13 0.69 -1.46 -12.39
N LEU A 14 0.15 -2.12 -13.42
CA LEU A 14 -0.95 -3.07 -13.24
C LEU A 14 -0.49 -4.36 -12.55
N THR A 15 0.81 -4.69 -12.63
CA THR A 15 1.37 -5.89 -12.00
C THR A 15 2.03 -5.53 -10.68
N LEU A 16 1.26 -5.63 -9.60
CA LEU A 16 1.77 -5.45 -8.24
C LEU A 16 2.83 -6.49 -7.90
N HIS A 17 3.94 -6.04 -7.31
CA HIS A 17 4.91 -6.93 -6.70
C HIS A 17 4.22 -7.76 -5.58
N PRO A 18 4.62 -9.03 -5.34
CA PRO A 18 4.02 -9.86 -4.30
C PRO A 18 3.98 -9.21 -2.90
N ALA A 19 4.98 -8.40 -2.56
CA ALA A 19 5.04 -7.67 -1.30
C ALA A 19 3.94 -6.59 -1.20
N GLU A 20 3.73 -5.83 -2.26
CA GLU A 20 2.68 -4.80 -2.34
C GLU A 20 1.29 -5.44 -2.28
N ARG A 21 1.11 -6.54 -3.01
CA ARG A 21 -0.13 -7.34 -2.98
C ARG A 21 -0.46 -7.79 -1.56
N ARG A 22 0.53 -8.29 -0.81
CA ARG A 22 0.35 -8.70 0.60
C ARG A 22 -0.07 -7.54 1.49
N LEU A 23 0.50 -6.34 1.30
CA LEU A 23 0.09 -5.14 2.04
C LEU A 23 -1.37 -4.77 1.74
N ILE A 24 -1.78 -4.81 0.47
CA ILE A 24 -3.17 -4.51 0.07
C ILE A 24 -4.14 -5.56 0.62
N GLU A 25 -3.80 -6.85 0.53
CA GLU A 25 -4.59 -7.93 1.13
C GLU A 25 -4.73 -7.75 2.64
N TYR A 26 -3.65 -7.34 3.31
CA TYR A 26 -3.64 -7.04 4.73
C TYR A 26 -4.58 -5.86 5.07
N ILE A 27 -4.49 -4.74 4.35
CA ILE A 27 -5.39 -3.57 4.54
C ILE A 27 -6.85 -3.96 4.32
N ARG A 28 -7.13 -4.76 3.28
CA ARG A 28 -8.49 -5.28 3.00
C ARG A 28 -9.00 -6.19 4.11
N ARG A 29 -8.11 -6.97 4.74
CA ARG A 29 -8.45 -7.89 5.84
C ARG A 29 -8.84 -7.15 7.11
N ILE A 30 -8.09 -6.11 7.50
CA ILE A 30 -8.35 -5.36 8.74
C ILE A 30 -9.59 -4.46 8.63
N ARG A 31 -9.97 -4.05 7.42
CA ARG A 31 -11.11 -3.15 7.07
C ARG A 31 -10.99 -1.73 7.62
N TYR A 32 -10.74 -1.59 8.91
CA TYR A 32 -10.61 -0.32 9.63
C TYR A 32 -9.48 -0.45 10.64
N GLY A 33 -8.56 0.51 10.65
CA GLY A 33 -7.41 0.48 11.54
C GLY A 33 -6.38 1.54 11.18
N THR A 34 -5.23 1.51 11.85
CA THR A 34 -4.09 2.37 11.51
C THR A 34 -2.83 1.53 11.54
N ILE A 35 -2.09 1.55 10.42
CA ILE A 35 -0.71 1.08 10.37
C ILE A 35 0.14 2.20 10.94
N VAL A 36 0.79 1.97 12.08
CA VAL A 36 1.59 3.00 12.76
C VAL A 36 3.03 3.00 12.30
N ASN A 37 3.50 1.86 11.80
CA ASN A 37 4.85 1.72 11.27
C ASN A 37 4.80 0.87 10.00
N LEU A 38 5.20 1.45 8.87
CA LEU A 38 5.35 0.75 7.60
C LEU A 38 6.80 0.91 7.14
N LYS A 39 7.55 -0.18 7.17
CA LYS A 39 8.93 -0.20 6.68
C LYS A 39 8.96 -0.57 5.21
N ILE A 40 9.65 0.26 4.43
CA ILE A 40 9.85 0.08 2.99
C ILE A 40 11.35 -0.10 2.73
N GLN A 41 11.70 -1.04 1.87
CA GLN A 41 13.07 -1.26 1.37
C GLN A 41 12.99 -1.51 -0.12
N ASP A 42 13.83 -0.83 -0.90
CA ASP A 42 13.86 -0.92 -2.37
C ASP A 42 12.49 -0.71 -3.04
N GLY A 43 11.67 0.17 -2.45
CA GLY A 43 10.30 0.44 -2.91
C GLY A 43 9.26 -0.58 -2.47
N LEU A 44 9.63 -1.63 -1.73
CA LEU A 44 8.75 -2.73 -1.34
C LEU A 44 8.43 -2.72 0.17
N PRO A 45 7.18 -3.01 0.58
CA PRO A 45 6.83 -3.12 1.99
C PRO A 45 7.40 -4.41 2.59
N VAL A 46 8.20 -4.27 3.64
CA VAL A 46 8.85 -5.41 4.32
C VAL A 46 8.28 -5.69 5.71
N LEU A 47 7.69 -4.69 6.37
CA LEU A 47 7.11 -4.82 7.70
C LEU A 47 5.99 -3.80 7.91
N ALA A 48 4.89 -4.23 8.52
CA ALA A 48 3.81 -3.35 8.95
C ALA A 48 3.44 -3.67 10.41
N GLU A 49 3.43 -2.66 11.29
CA GLU A 49 2.94 -2.78 12.67
C GLU A 49 1.53 -2.18 12.78
N GLU A 50 0.61 -2.98 13.29
CA GLU A 50 -0.79 -2.61 13.47
C GLU A 50 -1.04 -2.02 14.85
N VAL A 51 -1.80 -0.92 14.91
CA VAL A 51 -2.54 -0.58 16.13
C VAL A 51 -4.02 -0.78 15.85
N LEU A 52 -4.58 -1.85 16.42
CA LEU A 52 -5.97 -2.24 16.23
C LEU A 52 -6.97 -1.18 16.71
N LYS A 53 -6.60 -0.27 17.63
CA LYS A 53 -7.45 0.83 18.09
C LYS A 53 -6.64 2.01 18.62
N LYS A 54 -6.85 3.22 18.09
CA LYS A 54 -6.69 4.43 18.91
C LYS A 54 -7.88 4.49 19.87
N VAL A 55 -7.72 3.98 21.08
CA VAL A 55 -8.70 4.19 22.15
C VAL A 55 -8.52 5.64 22.63
N LYS A 56 -9.42 6.53 22.22
CA LYS A 56 -9.53 7.86 22.82
C LYS A 56 -10.41 7.75 24.06
N PHE A 57 -9.82 7.97 25.22
CA PHE A 57 -10.56 8.28 26.44
C PHE A 57 -10.77 9.80 26.43
N VAL A 58 -11.92 10.25 25.91
CA VAL A 58 -12.38 11.64 26.05
C VAL A 58 -13.40 11.71 27.18
#